data_AF-A0A821MY57-F1
#
_entry.id   AF-A0A821MY57-F1
#
_cell.length_a   1.000
_cell.length_b   1.000
_cell.length_c   1.000
_cell.angle_alpha   90.00
_cell.angle_beta   90.00
_cell.angle_gamma   90.00
#
_symmetry.space_group_name_H-M   'P 1'
#
loop_
_entity.id
_entity.type
_entity.pdbx_description
1 polymer ?
#
loop_
_entity_poly.entity_id
_entity_poly.type
_entity_poly.pdbx_seq_one_letter_code
_entity_poly.pdbx_strand_id
1 'polypeptide(L)'
;MNFQALIRTPTGKFHTPLIDDNEDGTVSIKYQPSEIGLHELDVFYQEQPIAGSPFKFHVDQVQTGNVAAYGPGLSHGVCNESCNFRIITKDAGSGGLSVAVEGSSKAEIQCKDNKDGTCDVTYW
;
A
#
# COMPACT_ATOMS: atom_id res chain seq x y z
N MET A 1 6.16 -22.90 -8.64
CA MET A 1 7.61 -22.58 -8.53
C MET A 1 8.06 -22.61 -7.05
N ASN A 2 9.36 -22.67 -6.72
CA ASN A 2 9.81 -22.77 -5.31
C ASN A 2 10.07 -21.38 -4.69
N PHE A 3 8.99 -20.69 -4.34
CA PHE A 3 9.04 -19.45 -3.55
C PHE A 3 8.85 -19.77 -2.07
N GLN A 4 9.59 -19.07 -1.22
CA GLN A 4 9.42 -19.11 0.22
C GLN A 4 9.29 -17.68 0.72
N ALA A 5 8.45 -17.49 1.74
CA ALA A 5 8.29 -16.20 2.38
C ALA A 5 8.17 -16.36 3.89
N LEU A 6 8.69 -15.38 4.61
CA LEU A 6 8.67 -15.35 6.07
C LEU A 6 8.36 -13.93 6.53
N ILE A 7 7.43 -13.79 7.45
CA ILE A 7 7.06 -12.49 8.01
C ILE A 7 7.58 -12.41 9.44
N ARG A 8 8.41 -11.40 9.72
CA ARG A 8 8.80 -11.01 11.07
C ARG A 8 7.87 -9.90 11.58
N THR A 9 7.16 -10.18 12.67
CA THR A 9 6.25 -9.22 13.31
C THR A 9 7.02 -8.20 14.18
N PRO A 10 6.38 -7.10 14.61
CA PRO A 10 7.01 -6.11 15.49
C PRO A 10 7.54 -6.69 16.80
N THR A 11 6.89 -7.73 17.34
CA THR A 11 7.35 -8.42 18.55
C THR A 11 8.45 -9.44 18.29
N GLY A 12 8.86 -9.62 17.03
CA GLY A 12 9.92 -10.54 16.62
C GLY A 12 9.44 -11.97 16.34
N LYS A 13 8.13 -12.22 16.27
CA LYS A 13 7.60 -13.54 15.89
C LYS A 13 7.70 -13.76 14.40
N PHE A 14 7.75 -15.02 13.99
CA PHE A 14 7.81 -15.43 12.60
C PHE A 14 6.53 -16.12 12.16
N HIS A 15 5.93 -15.64 11.06
CA HIS A 15 4.71 -16.18 10.46
C HIS A 15 5.02 -16.60 9.02
N THR A 16 4.44 -17.72 8.58
CA THR A 16 4.51 -18.16 7.18
C THR A 16 3.24 -17.69 6.46
N PRO A 17 3.34 -16.78 5.47
CA PRO A 17 2.19 -16.34 4.69
C PRO A 17 1.77 -17.41 3.67
N LEU A 18 0.55 -17.25 3.14
CA LEU A 18 0.08 -18.03 2.00
C LEU A 18 0.73 -17.49 0.73
N ILE A 19 1.17 -18.39 -0.16
CA ILE A 19 1.81 -18.04 -1.42
C ILE A 19 1.03 -18.71 -2.55
N ASP A 20 0.53 -17.91 -3.49
CA ASP A 20 -0.14 -18.36 -4.71
C ASP A 20 0.72 -18.01 -5.94
N ASP A 21 0.98 -19.00 -6.79
CA ASP A 21 1.63 -18.82 -8.09
C ASP A 21 0.56 -18.43 -9.12
N ASN A 22 0.69 -17.26 -9.75
CA ASN A 22 -0.33 -16.73 -10.64
C ASN A 22 -0.19 -17.26 -12.09
N GLU A 23 0.81 -18.09 -12.37
CA GLU A 23 1.09 -18.68 -13.69
C GLU A 23 1.36 -17.66 -14.82
N ASP A 24 1.54 -16.39 -14.49
CA ASP A 24 1.85 -15.29 -15.42
C ASP A 24 3.24 -14.67 -15.19
N GLY A 25 4.05 -15.32 -14.36
CA GLY A 25 5.36 -14.81 -13.92
C GLY A 25 5.30 -13.97 -12.65
N THR A 26 4.14 -13.80 -12.03
CA THR A 26 3.96 -13.14 -10.73
C THR A 26 3.55 -14.11 -9.62
N VAL A 27 3.73 -13.70 -8.37
CA VAL A 27 3.34 -14.46 -7.17
C VAL A 27 2.58 -13.55 -6.22
N SER A 28 1.51 -14.06 -5.63
CA SER A 28 0.74 -13.35 -4.61
C SER A 28 1.04 -13.91 -3.21
N ILE A 29 1.46 -13.02 -2.31
CA ILE A 29 1.70 -13.34 -0.90
C ILE A 29 0.53 -12.77 -0.08
N LYS A 30 -0.19 -13.62 0.64
CA LYS A 30 -1.35 -13.25 1.46
C LYS A 30 -1.06 -13.47 2.94
N TYR A 31 -1.30 -12.43 3.74
CA TYR A 31 -1.08 -12.45 5.18
C TYR A 31 -2.17 -11.68 5.92
N GLN A 32 -2.71 -12.27 6.99
CA GLN A 32 -3.63 -11.61 7.92
C GLN A 32 -2.85 -11.24 9.19
N PRO A 33 -2.47 -9.97 9.38
CA PRO A 33 -1.70 -9.56 10.54
C PRO A 33 -2.54 -9.55 11.83
N SER A 34 -1.90 -9.86 12.95
CA SER A 34 -2.47 -9.80 14.30
C SER A 34 -1.82 -8.74 15.19
N GLU A 35 -0.74 -8.12 14.73
CA GLU A 35 0.05 -7.12 15.46
C GLU A 35 0.06 -5.81 14.67
N ILE A 36 0.02 -4.68 15.38
CA ILE A 36 0.17 -3.34 14.80
C ILE A 36 1.65 -2.99 14.78
N GLY A 37 2.10 -2.35 13.70
CA GLY A 37 3.44 -1.84 13.57
C GLY A 37 4.19 -2.35 12.33
N LEU A 38 5.49 -2.09 12.33
CA LEU A 38 6.39 -2.44 11.24
C LEU A 38 6.66 -3.95 11.20
N HIS A 39 6.28 -4.58 10.09
CA HIS A 39 6.60 -5.96 9.76
C HIS A 39 7.70 -5.99 8.68
N GLU A 40 8.45 -7.09 8.65
CA GLU A 40 9.39 -7.39 7.58
C GLU A 40 8.97 -8.69 6.89
N LEU A 41 8.94 -8.68 5.56
CA LEU A 41 8.65 -9.81 4.70
C LEU A 41 9.94 -10.19 3.98
N ASP A 42 10.52 -11.30 4.39
CA ASP A 42 11.61 -11.96 3.66
C ASP A 42 11.01 -12.81 2.54
N VAL A 43 11.52 -12.68 1.32
CA VAL A 43 11.10 -13.48 0.16
C VAL A 43 12.31 -14.11 -0.50
N PHE A 44 12.23 -15.41 -0.70
CA PHE A 44 13.28 -16.23 -1.29
C PHE A 44 12.77 -16.94 -2.54
N TYR A 45 13.64 -17.05 -3.54
CA TYR A 45 13.48 -17.90 -4.71
C TYR A 45 14.68 -18.84 -4.77
N GLN A 46 14.42 -20.15 -4.81
CA GLN A 46 15.49 -21.17 -4.77
C GLN A 46 16.49 -20.95 -3.61
N GLU A 47 15.98 -20.68 -2.41
CA GLU A 47 16.77 -20.43 -1.19
C GLU A 47 17.65 -19.17 -1.22
N GLN A 48 17.54 -18.35 -2.27
CA GLN A 48 18.23 -17.06 -2.39
C GLN A 48 17.24 -15.91 -2.21
N PRO A 49 17.61 -14.85 -1.47
CA PRO A 49 16.74 -13.68 -1.31
C PRO A 49 16.54 -13.00 -2.67
N ILE A 50 15.30 -12.63 -2.98
CA ILE A 50 15.02 -11.85 -4.19
C ILE A 50 15.46 -10.40 -4.00
N ALA A 51 15.65 -9.69 -5.11
CA ALA A 51 15.93 -8.25 -5.08
C ALA A 51 14.84 -7.49 -4.30
N GLY A 52 15.26 -6.64 -3.37
CA GLY A 52 14.35 -5.85 -2.51
C GLY A 52 13.98 -6.54 -1.19
N SER A 53 14.22 -7.85 -1.03
CA SER A 53 14.04 -8.53 0.25
C SER A 53 15.11 -8.08 1.27
N PRO A 54 14.74 -7.82 2.55
CA PRO A 54 13.38 -7.86 3.11
C PRO A 54 12.54 -6.64 2.73
N PHE A 55 11.26 -6.88 2.41
CA PHE A 55 10.27 -5.84 2.20
C PHE A 55 9.68 -5.39 3.55
N LYS A 56 9.57 -4.08 3.76
CA LYS A 56 8.99 -3.52 4.99
C LYS A 56 7.58 -3.05 4.73
N PHE A 57 6.64 -3.42 5.61
CA PHE A 57 5.25 -2.94 5.53
C PHE A 57 4.73 -2.61 6.92
N HIS A 58 3.88 -1.58 7.02
CA HIS A 58 3.28 -1.16 8.28
C HIS A 58 1.84 -1.65 8.34
N VAL A 59 1.47 -2.26 9.47
CA VAL A 59 0.09 -2.62 9.77
C VAL A 59 -0.43 -1.64 10.80
N ASP A 60 -1.55 -0.99 10.52
CA ASP A 60 -2.23 -0.11 11.46
C ASP A 60 -3.59 -0.70 11.86
N GLN A 61 -4.23 -0.11 12.88
CA GLN A 61 -5.61 -0.42 13.20
C GLN A 61 -6.52 -0.05 12.03
N VAL A 62 -7.51 -0.90 11.76
CA VAL A 62 -8.62 -0.54 10.89
C VAL A 62 -9.40 0.58 11.57
N GLN A 63 -9.03 1.83 11.28
CA GLN A 63 -9.85 2.96 11.66
C GLN A 63 -11.01 3.01 10.66
N THR A 64 -12.21 2.70 11.14
CA THR A 64 -13.45 3.04 10.43
C THR A 64 -13.61 4.56 10.51
N GLY A 65 -12.78 5.28 9.75
CA GLY A 65 -12.84 6.73 9.65
C GLY A 65 -14.03 7.16 8.80
N ASN A 66 -14.51 8.37 9.05
CA ASN A 66 -15.49 9.05 8.20
C ASN A 66 -14.86 9.63 6.91
N VAL A 67 -13.75 9.03 6.46
CA VAL A 67 -12.98 9.42 5.28
C VAL A 67 -12.95 8.24 4.33
N ALA A 68 -13.21 8.49 3.05
CA ALA A 68 -13.12 7.49 1.99
C ALA A 68 -12.33 8.05 0.81
N ALA A 69 -11.62 7.20 0.07
CA ALA A 69 -10.97 7.59 -1.17
C ALA A 69 -11.36 6.61 -2.29
N TYR A 70 -11.58 7.12 -3.51
CA TYR A 70 -11.93 6.32 -4.67
C TYR A 70 -11.42 6.96 -5.96
N GLY A 71 -11.17 6.13 -6.98
CA GLY A 71 -10.75 6.58 -8.31
C GLY A 71 -9.62 5.73 -8.87
N PRO A 72 -9.35 5.82 -10.19
CA PRO A 72 -8.41 4.94 -10.89
C PRO A 72 -6.97 5.07 -10.39
N GLY A 73 -6.56 6.28 -9.97
CA GLY A 73 -5.21 6.54 -9.45
C GLY A 73 -4.88 5.86 -8.12
N LEU A 74 -5.82 5.15 -7.49
CA LEU A 74 -5.55 4.30 -6.33
C LEU A 74 -5.18 2.86 -6.71
N SER A 75 -5.44 2.47 -7.96
CA SER A 75 -5.26 1.10 -8.46
C SER A 75 -4.22 0.98 -9.56
N HIS A 76 -4.09 2.01 -10.41
CA HIS A 76 -3.23 1.96 -11.59
C HIS A 76 -2.82 3.36 -12.03
N GLY A 77 -1.62 3.45 -12.61
CA GLY A 77 -1.14 4.66 -13.27
C GLY A 77 -0.27 4.35 -14.48
N VAL A 78 -0.23 5.27 -15.45
CA VAL A 78 0.63 5.19 -16.63
C VAL A 78 1.66 6.32 -16.53
N CYS A 79 2.94 5.99 -16.75
CA CYS A 79 4.01 6.98 -16.70
C CYS A 79 3.76 8.11 -17.71
N ASN A 80 3.96 9.36 -17.29
CA ASN A 80 3.68 10.59 -18.04
C ASN A 80 2.18 10.89 -18.28
N GLU A 81 1.27 10.15 -17.64
CA GLU A 81 -0.16 10.45 -17.66
C GLU A 81 -0.65 10.83 -16.26
N SER A 82 -1.62 11.74 -16.18
CA SER A 82 -2.21 12.14 -14.90
C SER A 82 -3.01 10.99 -14.30
N CYS A 83 -2.73 10.66 -13.05
CA CYS A 83 -3.48 9.67 -12.28
C CYS A 83 -4.34 10.39 -11.24
N ASN A 84 -5.64 10.07 -11.21
CA ASN A 84 -6.62 10.85 -10.46
C ASN A 84 -7.38 9.98 -9.45
N PHE A 85 -7.63 10.53 -8.26
CA PHE A 85 -8.55 9.98 -7.29
C PHE A 85 -9.21 11.09 -6.46
N ARG A 86 -10.31 10.77 -5.79
CA ARG A 86 -11.08 11.67 -4.95
C ARG A 86 -11.14 11.17 -3.52
N ILE A 87 -11.03 12.10 -2.58
CA ILE A 87 -11.15 11.86 -1.15
C ILE A 87 -12.43 12.54 -0.65
N ILE A 88 -13.26 11.83 0.12
CA ILE A 88 -14.43 12.34 0.83
C ILE A 88 -14.03 12.55 2.28
N THR A 89 -14.17 13.77 2.79
CA THR A 89 -13.86 14.15 4.18
C THR A 89 -15.05 14.78 4.92
N LYS A 90 -16.23 14.80 4.29
CA LYS A 90 -17.43 15.52 4.78
C LYS A 90 -17.77 15.25 6.25
N ASP A 91 -17.65 14.00 6.68
CA ASP A 91 -18.04 13.58 8.03
C ASP A 91 -16.84 13.40 8.97
N ALA A 92 -15.62 13.73 8.53
CA ALA A 92 -14.38 13.54 9.29
C ALA A 92 -14.16 14.56 10.41
N GLY A 93 -14.88 15.69 10.39
CA GLY A 93 -14.62 16.82 11.27
C GLY A 93 -13.39 17.62 10.85
N SER A 94 -12.96 18.53 11.72
CA SER A 94 -11.77 19.38 11.46
C SER A 94 -10.48 18.58 11.66
N GLY A 95 -9.59 18.60 10.65
CA GLY A 95 -8.30 17.92 10.70
C GLY A 95 -7.42 18.25 9.49
N GLY A 96 -6.17 17.79 9.52
CA GLY A 96 -5.25 17.92 8.39
C GLY A 96 -5.31 16.68 7.49
N LEU A 97 -5.39 16.89 6.17
CA LEU A 97 -5.23 15.84 5.17
C LEU A 97 -3.81 15.91 4.60
N SER A 98 -3.09 14.79 4.62
CA SER A 98 -1.76 14.65 4.00
C SER A 98 -1.80 13.54 2.96
N VAL A 99 -1.15 13.75 1.82
CA VAL A 99 -1.06 12.79 0.72
C VAL A 99 0.41 12.61 0.36
N ALA A 100 0.84 11.36 0.23
CA ALA A 100 2.17 10.99 -0.23
C ALA A 100 2.06 9.95 -1.35
N VAL A 101 2.98 10.04 -2.33
CA VAL A 101 3.15 9.05 -3.39
C VAL A 101 4.59 8.59 -3.35
N GLU A 102 4.78 7.29 -3.11
CA GLU A 102 6.09 6.65 -3.03
C GLU A 102 6.28 5.73 -4.25
N GLY A 103 7.46 5.78 -4.86
CA GLY A 103 7.78 5.02 -6.07
C GLY A 103 9.23 5.20 -6.50
N SER A 104 9.56 4.73 -7.70
CA SER A 104 10.92 4.79 -8.26
C SER A 104 11.38 6.21 -8.63
N SER A 105 10.46 7.17 -8.68
CA SER A 105 10.72 8.58 -8.98
C SER A 105 9.87 9.48 -8.11
N LYS A 106 10.28 10.74 -7.96
CA LYS A 106 9.48 11.75 -7.28
C LYS A 106 8.22 12.04 -8.11
N ALA A 107 7.06 11.91 -7.48
CA ALA A 107 5.79 12.32 -8.09
C ALA A 107 5.50 13.81 -7.83
N GLU A 108 4.88 14.46 -8.79
CA GLU A 108 4.20 15.74 -8.56
C GLU A 108 2.78 15.44 -8.06
N ILE A 109 2.31 16.15 -7.04
CA ILE A 109 0.97 15.95 -6.47
C ILE A 109 0.25 17.29 -6.46
N GLN A 110 -0.96 17.32 -7.01
CA GLN A 110 -1.87 18.46 -6.95
C GLN A 110 -3.13 18.05 -6.19
N CYS A 111 -3.54 18.90 -5.25
CA CYS A 111 -4.74 18.71 -4.45
C CYS A 111 -5.67 19.90 -4.66
N LYS A 112 -6.94 19.62 -4.96
CA LYS A 112 -7.99 20.64 -5.14
C LYS A 112 -9.14 20.37 -4.18
N ASP A 113 -9.35 21.28 -3.23
CA ASP A 113 -10.56 21.30 -2.40
C ASP A 113 -11.76 21.77 -3.22
N ASN A 114 -12.78 20.92 -3.32
CA ASN A 114 -14.01 21.19 -4.06
C ASN A 114 -15.03 21.99 -3.25
N LYS A 115 -14.77 22.25 -1.96
CA LYS A 115 -15.64 22.99 -1.03
C LYS A 115 -17.02 22.36 -0.82
N ASP A 116 -17.14 21.07 -1.10
CA ASP A 116 -18.35 20.26 -0.90
C ASP A 116 -18.12 19.09 0.08
N GLY A 117 -16.98 19.08 0.76
CA GLY A 117 -16.52 17.98 1.59
C GLY A 117 -15.74 16.91 0.82
N THR A 118 -15.30 17.21 -0.41
CA THR A 118 -14.40 16.35 -1.20
C THR A 118 -13.13 17.09 -1.64
N CYS A 119 -12.06 16.32 -1.86
CA CYS A 119 -10.78 16.79 -2.40
C CYS A 119 -10.41 15.92 -3.61
N ASP A 120 -10.12 16.56 -4.75
CA ASP A 120 -9.56 15.90 -5.92
C ASP A 120 -8.03 15.88 -5.81
N VAL A 121 -7.44 14.71 -6.04
CA VAL A 121 -5.99 14.51 -6.06
C VAL A 121 -5.58 14.02 -7.43
N THR A 122 -4.56 14.68 -7.99
CA THR A 122 -3.91 14.28 -9.22
C THR A 122 -2.42 14.13 -8.98
N TYR A 123 -1.83 13.05 -9.51
CA TYR A 123 -0.37 12.87 -9.50
C TYR A 123 0.17 12.43 -10.86
N TRP A 124 1.47 12.66 -11.07
CA TRP A 124 2.22 12.35 -12.30
C TRP A 124 3.56 11.70 -11.96
#